data_AF-A0A935KEI2-F1
#
_entry.id   AF-A0A935KEI2-F1
#
_cell.length_a   1.000
_cell.length_b   1.000
_cell.length_c   1.000
_cell.angle_alpha   90.00
_cell.angle_beta   90.00
_cell.angle_gamma   90.00
#
_symmetry.space_group_name_H-M   'P 1'
#
loop_
_entity.id
_entity.type
_entity.pdbx_description
1 polymer ?
#
loop_
_entity_poly.entity_id
_entity_poly.type
_entity_poly.pdbx_seq_one_letter_code
_entity_poly.pdbx_strand_id
1 'polypeptide(L)'
;MLKGIPPLLTPDLLHALASMGHGDAIAIVDANFPSASVGSRVITVAGAGAHEVLAAVLDVFPLDTSGAAPAWTMEVIGEPEAIPEPVADFAAVLADHDLADVEIGHLERHAFYERAREAYAVVRTGELRPYGNILLVKGTVNRLGGR
;
A
#
# COMPACT_ATOMS: atom_id res chain seq x y z
N MET A 1 16.19 -13.26 6.01
CA MET A 1 16.90 -12.44 5.00
C MET A 1 17.21 -13.29 3.78
N LEU A 2 16.74 -12.84 2.61
CA LEU A 2 16.98 -13.50 1.32
C LEU A 2 17.77 -12.54 0.41
N LYS A 3 18.48 -13.07 -0.58
CA LYS A 3 19.20 -12.25 -1.57
C LYS A 3 18.19 -11.61 -2.53
N GLY A 4 18.30 -10.31 -2.76
CA GLY A 4 17.43 -9.58 -3.70
C GLY A 4 16.00 -9.34 -3.21
N ILE A 5 15.71 -9.58 -1.93
CA ILE A 5 14.40 -9.33 -1.32
C ILE A 5 14.59 -8.35 -0.15
N PRO A 6 13.83 -7.24 -0.08
CA PRO A 6 13.96 -6.28 1.01
C PRO A 6 13.75 -6.92 2.40
N PRO A 7 14.53 -6.53 3.42
CA PRO A 7 14.39 -7.04 4.79
C PRO A 7 13.01 -6.82 5.41
N LEU A 8 12.32 -5.76 4.99
CA LEU A 8 10.99 -5.40 5.48
C LEU A 8 9.90 -6.37 4.99
N LEU A 9 10.17 -7.14 3.93
CA LEU A 9 9.30 -8.23 3.50
C LEU A 9 9.51 -9.43 4.43
N THR A 10 8.87 -9.36 5.60
CA THR A 10 8.83 -10.46 6.57
C THR A 10 8.24 -11.72 5.92
N PRO A 11 8.47 -12.92 6.49
CA PRO A 11 7.94 -14.15 5.91
C PRO A 11 6.43 -14.10 5.66
N ASP A 12 5.65 -13.53 6.58
CA ASP A 12 4.20 -13.42 6.45
C ASP A 12 3.77 -12.40 5.39
N LEU A 13 4.48 -11.27 5.29
CA LEU A 13 4.23 -10.26 4.26
C LEU A 13 4.55 -10.81 2.88
N LEU A 14 5.73 -11.41 2.71
CA LEU A 14 6.14 -12.01 1.45
C LEU A 14 5.18 -13.13 1.02
N HIS A 15 4.73 -13.95 1.96
CA HIS A 15 3.72 -14.98 1.69
C HIS A 15 2.41 -14.34 1.22
N ALA A 16 1.91 -13.30 1.90
CA ALA A 16 0.69 -12.62 1.47
C ALA A 16 0.82 -12.04 0.05
N LEU A 17 1.89 -11.30 -0.25
CA LEU A 17 2.14 -10.73 -1.58
C LEU A 17 2.21 -11.81 -2.66
N ALA A 18 2.87 -12.93 -2.38
CA ALA A 18 3.00 -14.05 -3.31
C ALA A 18 1.68 -14.81 -3.53
N SER A 19 0.82 -14.88 -2.51
CA SER A 19 -0.49 -15.54 -2.59
C SER A 19 -1.58 -14.72 -3.28
N MET A 20 -1.41 -13.40 -3.36
CA MET A 20 -2.37 -12.50 -4.04
C MET A 20 -2.42 -12.75 -5.55
N GLY A 21 -3.61 -12.72 -6.13
CA GLY A 21 -3.88 -12.68 -7.56
C GLY A 21 -4.00 -11.25 -8.10
N HIS A 22 -4.14 -11.11 -9.42
CA HIS A 22 -4.46 -9.82 -10.03
C HIS A 22 -5.82 -9.32 -9.54
N GLY A 23 -5.91 -8.03 -9.19
CA GLY A 23 -7.10 -7.39 -8.64
C GLY A 23 -7.21 -7.48 -7.12
N ASP A 24 -6.44 -8.35 -6.45
CA ASP A 24 -6.38 -8.36 -4.99
C ASP A 24 -5.75 -7.06 -4.48
N ALA A 25 -6.31 -6.54 -3.39
CA ALA A 25 -5.82 -5.33 -2.74
C ALA A 25 -5.01 -5.65 -1.46
N ILE A 26 -4.04 -4.81 -1.14
CA ILE A 26 -3.34 -4.79 0.14
C ILE A 26 -3.29 -3.37 0.68
N ALA A 27 -3.61 -3.19 1.96
CA ALA A 27 -3.57 -1.87 2.61
C ALA A 27 -2.32 -1.77 3.49
N ILE A 28 -1.47 -0.77 3.26
CA ILE A 28 -0.36 -0.39 4.13
C ILE A 28 -0.85 0.80 4.95
N VAL A 29 -0.87 0.65 6.28
CA VAL A 29 -1.57 1.59 7.15
C VAL A 29 -0.69 2.08 8.29
N ASP A 30 -1.01 3.27 8.77
CA ASP A 30 -0.33 3.90 9.89
C ASP A 30 -0.63 3.19 11.23
N ALA A 31 0.09 3.58 12.28
CA ALA A 31 -0.02 2.97 13.58
C ALA A 31 -1.38 3.21 14.26
N ASN A 32 -2.13 4.25 13.85
CA ASN A 32 -3.42 4.68 14.39
C ASN A 32 -4.61 4.06 13.64
N PHE A 33 -4.39 3.48 12.46
CA PHE A 33 -5.42 2.77 11.72
C PHE A 33 -5.99 1.61 12.55
N PRO A 34 -7.32 1.40 12.56
CA PRO A 34 -7.96 0.34 13.34
C PRO A 34 -7.79 -1.05 12.69
N SER A 35 -6.55 -1.48 12.46
CA SER A 35 -6.21 -2.68 11.67
C SER A 35 -6.88 -3.94 12.24
N ALA A 36 -6.94 -4.08 13.57
CA ALA A 36 -7.48 -5.28 14.21
C ALA A 36 -8.99 -5.46 14.01
N SER A 37 -9.75 -4.38 13.85
CA SER A 37 -11.21 -4.44 13.61
C SER A 37 -11.59 -4.34 12.13
N VAL A 38 -10.70 -3.81 11.28
CA VAL A 38 -10.95 -3.65 9.84
C VAL A 38 -10.35 -4.79 9.03
N GLY A 39 -9.12 -5.21 9.33
CA GLY A 39 -8.39 -6.18 8.51
C GLY A 39 -8.82 -7.62 8.76
N SER A 40 -9.14 -8.34 7.68
CA SER A 40 -9.35 -9.80 7.68
C SER A 40 -8.07 -10.57 8.05
N ARG A 41 -6.92 -10.04 7.64
CA ARG A 41 -5.58 -10.52 7.96
C ARG A 41 -4.66 -9.33 8.24
N VAL A 42 -4.15 -9.25 9.47
CA VAL A 42 -3.24 -8.16 9.89
C VAL A 42 -1.81 -8.67 9.96
N ILE A 43 -0.90 -7.99 9.28
CA ILE A 43 0.55 -8.24 9.30
C ILE A 43 1.20 -6.98 9.87
N THR A 44 2.10 -7.13 10.85
CA THR A 44 2.70 -5.98 11.53
C THR A 44 4.16 -5.80 11.13
N VAL A 45 4.51 -4.59 10.70
CA VAL A 45 5.88 -4.13 10.40
C VAL A 45 6.15 -2.85 11.20
N ALA A 46 6.20 -2.97 12.52
CA ALA A 46 6.20 -1.81 13.44
C ALA A 46 7.48 -0.95 13.41
N GLY A 47 8.58 -1.45 12.83
CA GLY A 47 9.88 -0.79 12.85
C GLY A 47 10.17 0.12 11.66
N ALA A 48 9.18 0.38 10.79
CA ALA A 48 9.36 1.14 9.56
C ALA A 48 8.15 2.06 9.31
N GLY A 49 8.40 3.18 8.65
CA GLY A 49 7.36 4.08 8.14
C GLY A 49 6.60 3.47 6.97
N ALA A 50 5.42 4.03 6.67
CA ALA A 50 4.54 3.49 5.63
C ALA A 50 5.19 3.58 4.23
N HIS A 51 5.97 4.64 3.97
CA HIS A 51 6.66 4.84 2.71
C HIS A 51 7.81 3.83 2.50
N GLU A 52 8.53 3.45 3.57
CA GLU A 52 9.57 2.42 3.51
C GLU A 52 8.96 1.03 3.21
N VAL A 53 7.83 0.72 3.83
CA VAL A 53 7.09 -0.53 3.57
C VAL A 53 6.52 -0.52 2.15
N LEU A 54 5.98 0.62 1.68
CA LEU A 54 5.52 0.78 0.30
C LEU A 54 6.64 0.49 -0.70
N ALA A 55 7.81 1.10 -0.53
CA ALA A 55 8.97 0.86 -1.40
C ALA A 55 9.35 -0.63 -1.42
N ALA A 56 9.44 -1.25 -0.24
CA ALA A 56 9.76 -2.68 -0.15
C ALA A 56 8.70 -3.57 -0.82
N VAL A 57 7.42 -3.20 -0.77
CA VAL A 57 6.34 -3.93 -1.45
C VAL A 57 6.46 -3.77 -2.96
N LEU A 58 6.65 -2.55 -3.47
CA LEU A 58 6.73 -2.27 -4.91
C LEU A 58 7.93 -2.94 -5.61
N ASP A 59 9.02 -3.25 -4.88
CA ASP A 59 10.14 -4.03 -5.39
C ASP A 59 9.74 -5.42 -5.95
N VAL A 60 8.62 -5.99 -5.48
CA VAL A 60 8.15 -7.33 -5.88
C VAL A 60 6.68 -7.36 -6.31
N PHE A 61 5.95 -6.25 -6.18
CA PHE A 61 4.51 -6.19 -6.35
C PHE A 61 4.14 -5.31 -7.56
N PRO A 62 3.62 -5.89 -8.66
CA PRO A 62 3.15 -5.09 -9.78
C PRO A 62 1.88 -4.34 -9.39
N LEU A 63 1.74 -3.07 -9.78
CA LEU A 63 0.50 -2.31 -9.66
C LEU A 63 -0.40 -2.51 -10.89
N ASP A 64 -1.71 -2.47 -10.67
CA ASP A 64 -2.70 -2.59 -11.73
C ASP A 64 -2.92 -1.28 -12.51
N THR A 65 -2.07 -1.00 -13.48
CA THR A 65 -2.17 0.22 -14.30
C THR A 65 -3.15 0.10 -15.48
N SER A 66 -4.00 -0.93 -15.52
CA SER A 66 -4.85 -1.22 -16.68
C SER A 66 -6.24 -0.58 -16.65
N GLY A 67 -6.62 0.06 -15.53
CA GLY A 67 -7.96 0.59 -15.31
C GLY A 67 -8.00 1.84 -14.42
N ALA A 68 -8.81 1.80 -13.35
CA ALA A 68 -8.93 2.88 -12.37
C ALA A 68 -7.63 3.06 -11.55
N ALA A 69 -7.59 4.05 -10.65
CA ALA A 69 -6.42 4.27 -9.79
C ALA A 69 -5.99 2.98 -9.07
N PRO A 70 -4.73 2.52 -9.21
CA PRO A 70 -4.23 1.32 -8.53
C PRO A 70 -3.79 1.59 -7.10
N ALA A 71 -3.66 2.86 -6.72
CA ALA A 71 -3.29 3.31 -5.39
C ALA A 71 -4.39 4.23 -4.84
N TRP A 72 -4.74 4.06 -3.57
CA TRP A 72 -5.75 4.89 -2.90
C TRP A 72 -5.24 5.33 -1.54
N THR A 73 -5.44 6.59 -1.19
CA THR A 73 -5.16 7.15 0.14
C THR A 73 -6.45 7.67 0.78
N MET A 74 -6.39 8.03 2.05
CA MET A 74 -7.52 8.59 2.78
C MET A 74 -7.47 10.12 2.74
N GLU A 75 -8.58 10.75 2.39
CA GLU A 75 -8.76 12.22 2.41
C GLU A 75 -8.59 12.79 3.82
N VAL A 76 -8.09 14.02 3.90
CA VAL A 76 -8.13 14.79 5.14
C VAL A 76 -9.57 15.23 5.42
N ILE A 77 -10.05 14.99 6.64
CA ILE A 77 -11.44 15.30 7.00
C ILE A 77 -11.69 16.79 6.84
N GLY A 78 -12.62 17.12 5.93
CA GLY A 78 -13.00 18.50 5.62
C GLY A 78 -12.06 19.23 4.64
N GLU A 79 -10.98 18.58 4.19
CA GLU A 79 -9.97 19.14 3.30
C GLU A 79 -9.55 18.10 2.22
N PRO A 80 -10.44 17.72 1.29
CA PRO A 80 -10.18 16.64 0.32
C PRO A 80 -9.01 16.92 -0.62
N GLU A 81 -8.67 18.19 -0.85
CA GLU A 81 -7.55 18.62 -1.69
C GLU A 81 -6.21 18.70 -0.93
N ALA A 82 -6.21 18.51 0.39
CA ALA A 82 -4.97 18.55 1.16
C ALA A 82 -4.12 17.30 0.86
N ILE A 83 -2.81 17.51 0.73
CA ILE A 83 -1.83 16.44 0.55
C ILE A 83 -1.00 16.34 1.84
N PRO A 84 -1.31 15.39 2.74
CA PRO A 84 -0.50 15.12 3.91
C PRO A 84 0.92 14.71 3.56
N GLU A 85 1.86 14.97 4.47
CA GLU A 85 3.28 14.59 4.30
C GLU A 85 3.46 13.09 3.94
N PRO A 86 2.79 12.11 4.57
CA PRO A 86 2.91 10.72 4.15
C PRO A 86 2.43 10.45 2.72
N VAL A 87 1.42 11.18 2.23
CA VAL A 87 0.90 11.03 0.86
C VAL A 87 1.91 11.57 -0.15
N ALA A 88 2.59 12.68 0.17
CA ALA A 88 3.70 13.17 -0.63
C ALA A 88 4.87 12.17 -0.67
N ASP A 89 5.19 11.53 0.46
CA ASP A 89 6.21 10.47 0.49
C ASP A 89 5.81 9.28 -0.39
N PHE A 90 4.54 8.88 -0.41
CA PHE A 90 4.05 7.80 -1.27
C PHE A 90 4.19 8.13 -2.75
N ALA A 91 3.88 9.37 -3.15
CA ALA A 91 4.07 9.83 -4.52
C ALA A 91 5.55 9.78 -4.94
N ALA A 92 6.46 10.18 -4.04
CA ALA A 92 7.90 10.08 -4.28
C ALA A 92 8.34 8.62 -4.46
N VAL A 93 7.86 7.72 -3.59
CA VAL A 93 8.16 6.28 -3.71
C VAL A 93 7.64 5.69 -5.02
N LEU A 94 6.43 6.05 -5.47
CA LEU A 94 5.92 5.62 -6.77
C LEU A 94 6.81 6.13 -7.91
N ALA A 95 7.22 7.40 -7.87
CA ALA A 95 8.12 7.96 -8.88
C ALA A 95 9.46 7.21 -8.96
N ASP A 96 10.05 6.84 -7.81
CA ASP A 96 11.28 6.05 -7.73
C ASP A 96 11.14 4.62 -8.30
N HIS A 97 9.91 4.15 -8.49
CA HIS A 97 9.59 2.84 -9.06
C HIS A 97 9.09 2.94 -10.51
N ASP A 98 9.38 4.04 -11.21
CA ASP A 98 8.91 4.31 -12.58
C ASP A 98 7.38 4.37 -12.69
N LEU A 99 6.68 4.76 -11.61
CA LEU A 99 5.23 4.85 -11.50
C LEU A 99 4.77 6.30 -11.25
N ALA A 100 5.52 7.31 -11.70
CA ALA A 100 5.19 8.73 -11.51
C ALA A 100 3.86 9.14 -12.16
N ASP A 101 3.46 8.45 -13.24
CA ASP A 101 2.21 8.70 -13.96
C ASP A 101 1.01 7.97 -13.35
N VAL A 102 1.23 7.17 -12.29
CA VAL A 102 0.15 6.47 -11.59
C VAL A 102 -0.64 7.47 -10.75
N GLU A 103 -1.93 7.57 -11.01
CA GLU A 103 -2.85 8.33 -10.19
C GLU A 103 -3.02 7.68 -8.81
N ILE A 104 -2.83 8.48 -7.76
CA ILE A 104 -3.23 8.13 -6.40
C ILE A 104 -4.64 8.67 -6.21
N GLY A 105 -5.62 7.77 -6.13
CA GLY A 105 -6.98 8.15 -5.78
C GLY A 105 -7.11 8.53 -4.31
N HIS A 106 -8.13 9.31 -3.98
CA HIS A 106 -8.45 9.71 -2.61
C HIS A 106 -9.84 9.20 -2.23
N LEU A 107 -9.95 8.62 -1.05
CA LEU A 107 -11.20 8.10 -0.50
C LEU A 107 -11.54 8.82 0.80
N GLU A 108 -12.81 9.15 0.97
CA GLU A 108 -13.36 9.49 2.28
C GLU A 108 -13.05 8.34 3.27
N ARG A 109 -12.86 8.69 4.55
CA ARG A 109 -12.42 7.78 5.61
C ARG A 109 -13.21 6.47 5.68
N HIS A 110 -14.54 6.52 5.65
CA HIS A 110 -15.35 5.31 5.73
C HIS A 110 -15.25 4.48 4.44
N ALA A 111 -15.19 5.11 3.27
CA ALA A 111 -14.94 4.41 2.02
C ALA A 111 -13.57 3.70 2.02
N PHE A 112 -12.54 4.33 2.58
CA PHE A 112 -11.23 3.69 2.78
C PHE A 112 -11.33 2.49 3.72
N TYR A 113 -12.08 2.59 4.83
CA TYR A 113 -12.28 1.47 5.76
C TYR A 113 -13.00 0.29 5.13
N GLU A 114 -14.03 0.53 4.33
CA GLU A 114 -14.73 -0.54 3.61
C GLU A 114 -13.79 -1.23 2.62
N ARG A 115 -13.03 -0.46 1.83
CA ARG A 115 -12.08 -1.03 0.87
C ARG A 115 -10.93 -1.79 1.54
N ALA A 116 -10.43 -1.29 2.67
CA ALA A 116 -9.41 -1.97 3.47
C ALA A 116 -9.94 -3.25 4.14
N ARG A 117 -11.25 -3.34 4.43
CA ARG A 117 -11.88 -4.57 4.94
C ARG A 117 -11.94 -5.67 3.90
N GLU A 118 -12.15 -5.29 2.64
CA GLU A 118 -12.17 -6.20 1.49
C GLU A 118 -10.77 -6.57 0.99
N ALA A 119 -9.73 -5.86 1.43
CA ALA A 119 -8.35 -6.17 1.07
C ALA A 119 -7.92 -7.55 1.55
N TYR A 120 -7.01 -8.17 0.80
CA TYR A 120 -6.42 -9.48 1.10
C TYR A 120 -5.65 -9.46 2.42
N ALA A 121 -4.96 -8.35 2.70
CA ALA A 121 -4.26 -8.12 3.97
C ALA A 121 -4.16 -6.62 4.30
N VAL A 122 -4.04 -6.34 5.59
CA VAL A 122 -3.69 -5.03 6.14
C VAL A 122 -2.30 -5.12 6.78
N VAL A 123 -1.37 -4.31 6.32
CA VAL A 123 0.00 -4.19 6.83
C VAL A 123 0.08 -2.97 7.74
N ARG A 124 0.07 -3.21 9.06
CA ARG A 124 0.20 -2.14 10.05
C ARG A 124 1.67 -1.79 10.24
N THR A 125 2.00 -0.53 10.01
CA THR A 125 3.38 -0.01 10.07
C THR A 125 3.66 0.72 11.38
N GLY A 126 4.88 1.24 11.53
CA GLY A 126 5.28 2.15 12.60
C GLY A 126 5.03 3.63 12.29
N GLU A 127 4.37 3.96 11.17
CA GLU A 127 4.07 5.34 10.80
C GLU A 127 3.19 6.01 11.85
N LEU A 128 3.67 7.12 12.42
CA LEU A 128 2.96 7.86 13.46
C LEU A 128 2.23 9.09 12.89
N ARG A 129 2.63 9.56 11.70
CA ARG A 129 1.99 10.70 11.05
C ARG A 129 0.58 10.30 10.58
N PRO A 130 -0.42 11.16 10.78
CA PRO A 130 -1.80 10.87 10.37
C PRO A 130 -1.91 10.78 8.85
N TYR A 131 -2.92 10.05 8.38
CA TYR A 131 -3.18 9.82 6.95
C TYR A 131 -2.05 9.05 6.23
N GLY A 132 -1.21 8.33 6.98
CA GLY A 132 -0.18 7.43 6.47
C GLY A 132 -0.72 6.09 5.98
N ASN A 133 -1.84 6.12 5.24
CA ASN A 133 -2.53 4.92 4.77
C ASN A 133 -2.61 4.93 3.25
N ILE A 134 -2.18 3.82 2.63
CA ILE A 134 -2.26 3.60 1.18
C ILE A 134 -2.74 2.18 0.90
N LEU A 135 -3.67 2.03 -0.03
CA LEU A 135 -4.15 0.76 -0.53
C LEU A 135 -3.66 0.56 -1.96
N LEU A 136 -3.12 -0.62 -2.25
CA LEU A 136 -2.56 -0.98 -3.55
C LEU A 136 -3.35 -2.13 -4.16
N VAL A 137 -3.62 -2.07 -5.47
CA VAL A 137 -4.25 -3.14 -6.25
C VAL A 137 -3.20 -3.87 -7.08
N LYS A 138 -3.17 -5.20 -6.98
CA LYS A 138 -2.17 -6.02 -7.66
C LYS A 138 -2.43 -6.09 -9.17
N GLY A 139 -1.41 -5.72 -9.94
CA GLY A 139 -1.37 -5.86 -11.39
C GLY A 139 -1.06 -7.29 -11.85
N THR A 140 -0.79 -7.42 -13.14
CA THR A 140 -0.39 -8.69 -13.77
C THR A 140 1.13 -8.80 -13.85
N VAL A 141 1.66 -10.03 -13.75
CA VAL A 141 3.06 -10.32 -14.05
C VAL A 141 3.12 -10.95 -15.44
N ASN A 142 3.54 -10.17 -16.44
CA ASN A 142 3.64 -10.62 -17.83
C ASN A 142 5.10 -10.71 -18.25
N ARG A 143 5.48 -11.74 -19.02
CA ARG A 143 6.84 -11.86 -19.59
C ARG A 143 7.20 -10.76 -20.61
N LEU A 144 6.30 -9.82 -20.89
CA LEU A 144 6.45 -8.77 -21.91
C LEU A 144 6.79 -7.40 -21.32
N GLY A 145 6.84 -7.25 -20.00
CA GLY A 145 7.36 -6.05 -19.33
C GLY A 145 8.41 -6.46 -18.33
N GLY A 146 9.66 -6.04 -18.54
CA GLY A 146 10.80 -6.29 -17.63
C GLY A 146 10.47 -5.82 -16.21
N ARG A 147 11.08 -6.39 -15.18
CA ARG A 147 12.51 -6.67 -15.03
C ARG A 147 12.93 -8.12 -15.31
#